data_AF-D3TR03-F1
#
_entry.id   AF-D3TR03-F1
#
_cell.length_a   1.000
_cell.length_b   1.000
_cell.length_c   1.000
_cell.angle_alpha   90.00
_cell.angle_beta   90.00
_cell.angle_gamma   90.00
#
_symmetry.space_group_name_H-M   'P 1'
#
loop_
_entity.id
_entity.type
_entity.pdbx_description
1 polymer ?
#
loop_
_entity_poly.entity_id
_entity_poly.type
_entity_poly.pdbx_seq_one_letter_code
_entity_poly.pdbx_strand_id
1 'polypeptide(L)'
;MYAITRSLTRSTVLRQSLSLSEACTGRHVAMKIVPVDTVTKKETFFEKNARLGREMSPHLTIYQPQLTSLLSVTHRGTGMVLTAGVWALGLAALISPQDIGNYASVIEGLHLGGGTLTVLKFMFAFPLAFHTANGVRHLLWDTGRFLKIKEVYSTGYVMVGMSFVLAAMLAVM
;
A
#
# COMPACT_ATOMS: atom_id res chain seq x y z
N MET A 1 -20.59 -55.39 72.48
CA MET A 1 -19.99 -55.11 71.14
C MET A 1 -20.94 -55.31 69.94
N TYR A 2 -22.25 -55.52 70.14
CA TYR A 2 -23.18 -55.83 69.02
C TYR A 2 -24.17 -54.70 68.65
N ALA A 3 -24.16 -53.58 69.39
CA ALA A 3 -25.16 -52.51 69.23
C ALA A 3 -24.72 -51.37 68.30
N ILE A 4 -23.43 -51.25 67.98
CA ILE A 4 -22.89 -50.09 67.22
C ILE A 4 -22.94 -50.35 65.70
N THR A 5 -22.95 -51.60 65.25
CA THR A 5 -22.93 -51.97 63.82
C THR A 5 -24.27 -51.88 63.10
N ARG A 6 -25.40 -51.76 63.81
CA ARG A 6 -26.75 -51.65 63.19
C ARG A 6 -27.23 -50.21 62.93
N SER A 7 -26.58 -49.21 63.52
CA SER A 7 -26.97 -47.80 63.36
C SER A 7 -26.48 -47.20 62.03
N LEU A 8 -25.35 -47.69 61.50
CA LEU A 8 -24.72 -47.14 60.30
C LEU A 8 -25.42 -47.55 58.99
N THR A 9 -26.28 -48.58 59.00
CA THR A 9 -26.98 -49.05 57.79
C THR A 9 -28.37 -48.45 57.59
N ARG A 10 -28.85 -47.62 58.53
CA ARG A 10 -30.23 -47.09 58.53
C ARG A 10 -30.34 -45.58 58.31
N SER A 11 -29.24 -44.90 57.95
CA SER A 11 -29.29 -43.49 57.56
C SER A 11 -29.58 -43.36 56.07
N THR A 12 -30.80 -42.96 55.74
CA THR A 12 -31.23 -42.58 54.38
C THR A 12 -30.40 -41.45 53.81
N VAL A 13 -29.91 -40.54 54.68
CA VAL A 13 -29.07 -39.39 54.32
C VAL A 13 -27.72 -39.84 53.76
N LEU A 14 -27.10 -40.87 54.35
CA LEU A 14 -25.82 -41.41 53.85
C LEU A 14 -25.96 -42.13 52.50
N ARG A 15 -27.12 -42.74 52.22
CA ARG A 15 -27.42 -43.31 50.89
C ARG A 15 -27.66 -42.22 49.85
N GLN A 16 -28.32 -41.13 50.23
CA GLN A 16 -28.57 -40.00 49.34
C GLN A 16 -27.29 -39.25 48.97
N SER A 17 -26.35 -39.07 49.91
CA SER A 17 -25.06 -38.44 49.63
C SER A 17 -24.17 -39.29 48.73
N LEU A 18 -24.24 -40.62 48.85
CA LEU A 18 -23.52 -41.54 47.95
C LEU A 18 -24.13 -41.58 46.55
N SER A 19 -25.47 -41.55 46.41
CA SER A 19 -26.13 -41.51 45.09
C SER A 19 -25.96 -40.16 44.38
N LEU A 20 -25.85 -39.06 45.12
CA LEU A 20 -25.54 -37.73 44.56
C LEU A 20 -24.07 -37.60 44.14
N SER A 21 -23.16 -38.35 44.77
CA SER A 21 -21.76 -38.45 44.32
C SER A 21 -21.65 -39.17 42.97
N GLU A 22 -22.51 -40.14 42.68
CA GLU A 22 -22.56 -40.82 41.37
C GLU A 22 -23.16 -39.93 40.26
N ALA A 23 -24.01 -38.96 40.62
CA ALA A 23 -24.61 -38.01 39.69
C ALA A 23 -23.64 -36.91 39.20
N CYS A 24 -22.47 -36.77 39.82
CA CYS A 24 -21.35 -35.97 39.30
C CYS A 24 -20.38 -36.82 38.45
N THR A 25 -20.89 -37.84 37.77
CA THR A 25 -20.17 -38.41 36.62
C THR A 25 -20.03 -37.30 35.59
N GLY A 26 -18.83 -36.70 35.56
CA GLY A 26 -18.48 -35.59 34.69
C GLY A 26 -18.96 -35.89 33.28
N ARG A 27 -19.63 -34.91 32.65
CA ARG A 27 -19.98 -34.96 31.23
C ARG A 27 -18.73 -35.37 30.46
N HIS A 28 -18.67 -36.65 30.05
CA HIS A 28 -17.62 -37.14 29.19
C HIS A 28 -17.80 -36.47 27.83
N VAL A 29 -17.05 -35.41 27.58
CA VAL A 29 -16.97 -34.79 26.26
C VAL A 29 -16.09 -35.71 25.42
N ALA A 30 -16.72 -36.68 24.75
CA ALA A 30 -16.03 -37.50 23.77
C ALA A 30 -15.71 -36.64 22.54
N MET A 31 -14.45 -36.24 22.39
CA MET A 31 -14.00 -35.56 21.19
C MET A 31 -13.99 -36.55 20.03
N LYS A 32 -14.85 -36.32 19.04
CA LYS A 32 -14.83 -37.06 17.78
C LYS A 32 -13.59 -36.63 16.99
N ILE A 33 -12.61 -37.52 16.85
CA ILE A 33 -11.47 -37.32 15.96
C ILE A 33 -12.01 -37.42 14.53
N VAL A 34 -12.05 -36.30 13.82
CA VAL A 34 -12.48 -36.21 12.42
C VAL A 34 -11.21 -36.04 11.57
N PRO A 35 -10.98 -36.90 10.55
CA PRO A 35 -9.80 -36.78 9.68
C PRO A 35 -9.81 -35.44 8.94
N VAL A 36 -8.65 -34.78 8.88
CA VAL A 36 -8.48 -33.41 8.36
C VAL A 36 -9.05 -33.24 6.94
N ASP A 37 -8.87 -34.25 6.10
CA ASP A 37 -9.30 -34.26 4.70
C ASP A 37 -10.82 -34.17 4.52
N THR A 38 -11.60 -34.52 5.55
CA THR A 38 -13.07 -34.46 5.52
C THR A 38 -13.62 -33.09 5.93
N VAL A 39 -12.81 -32.24 6.54
CA VAL A 39 -13.22 -30.93 7.07
C VAL A 39 -12.78 -29.78 6.16
N THR A 40 -11.62 -29.90 5.53
CA THR A 40 -11.09 -28.87 4.64
C THR A 40 -11.43 -29.18 3.20
N LYS A 41 -12.30 -28.37 2.58
CA LYS A 41 -12.33 -28.27 1.11
C LYS A 41 -10.91 -27.93 0.64
N LYS A 42 -10.40 -28.67 -0.34
CA LYS A 42 -9.19 -28.30 -1.09
C LYS A 42 -9.50 -27.09 -1.98
N GLU A 43 -9.65 -25.93 -1.35
CA GLU A 43 -9.84 -24.64 -2.04
C GLU A 43 -8.64 -23.74 -1.74
N THR A 44 -8.25 -22.95 -2.73
CA THR A 44 -7.22 -21.92 -2.56
C THR A 44 -7.74 -20.75 -1.74
N PHE A 45 -6.82 -19.91 -1.23
CA PHE A 45 -7.18 -18.69 -0.51
C PHE A 45 -8.12 -17.78 -1.33
N PHE A 46 -7.86 -17.61 -2.63
CA PHE A 46 -8.65 -16.75 -3.49
C PHE A 46 -10.05 -17.32 -3.75
N GLU A 47 -10.14 -18.62 -4.06
CA GLU A 47 -11.42 -19.31 -4.25
C GLU A 47 -12.28 -19.25 -2.99
N LYS A 48 -11.67 -19.46 -1.82
CA LYS A 48 -12.35 -19.35 -0.53
C LYS A 48 -12.94 -17.95 -0.31
N ASN A 49 -12.17 -16.89 -0.53
CA ASN A 49 -12.65 -15.52 -0.29
C ASN A 49 -13.69 -15.09 -1.33
N ALA A 50 -13.53 -15.48 -2.59
CA ALA A 50 -14.52 -15.25 -3.65
C ALA A 50 -15.84 -15.98 -3.33
N ARG A 51 -15.78 -17.26 -2.94
CA ARG A 51 -16.96 -18.06 -2.54
C ARG A 51 -17.67 -17.48 -1.32
N LEU A 52 -16.91 -16.94 -0.37
CA LEU A 52 -17.47 -16.34 0.85
C LEU A 52 -17.98 -14.91 0.65
N GLY A 53 -17.81 -14.32 -0.54
CA GLY A 53 -18.25 -12.95 -0.83
C GLY A 53 -17.60 -11.92 0.11
N ARG A 54 -16.34 -12.16 0.52
CA ARG A 54 -15.65 -11.26 1.44
C ARG A 54 -15.20 -10.01 0.71
N GLU A 55 -15.66 -8.87 1.18
CA GLU A 55 -15.25 -7.59 0.64
C GLU A 55 -13.82 -7.23 1.04
N MET A 56 -13.16 -6.47 0.17
CA MET A 56 -11.84 -5.93 0.44
C MET A 56 -11.97 -4.74 1.41
N SER A 57 -11.18 -4.76 2.49
CA SER A 57 -11.10 -3.62 3.40
C SER A 57 -10.70 -2.34 2.65
N PRO A 58 -11.25 -1.17 3.03
CA PRO A 58 -10.80 0.10 2.46
C PRO A 58 -9.31 0.30 2.76
N HIS A 59 -8.59 0.90 1.81
CA HIS A 59 -7.15 1.06 1.86
C HIS A 59 -6.76 2.49 1.48
N LEU A 60 -6.75 2.84 0.18
CA LEU A 60 -6.37 4.20 -0.25
C LEU A 60 -7.31 5.30 0.26
N THR A 61 -8.59 4.97 0.46
CA THR A 61 -9.60 5.93 0.94
C THR A 61 -9.46 6.28 2.41
N ILE A 62 -8.79 5.44 3.21
CA ILE A 62 -8.61 5.64 4.66
C ILE A 62 -7.14 5.80 5.07
N TYR A 63 -6.19 5.59 4.15
CA TYR A 63 -4.77 5.70 4.42
C TYR A 63 -4.36 7.16 4.58
N GLN A 64 -3.67 7.50 5.66
CA GLN A 64 -3.15 8.85 5.87
C GLN A 64 -2.10 9.19 4.80
N PRO A 65 -2.27 10.27 4.02
CA PRO A 65 -1.26 10.71 3.08
C PRO A 65 0.06 11.04 3.79
N GLN A 66 1.14 10.39 3.36
CA GLN A 66 2.49 10.63 3.86
C GLN A 66 3.34 11.27 2.76
N LEU A 67 4.38 12.01 3.16
CA LEU A 67 5.34 12.56 2.21
C LEU A 67 5.92 11.45 1.33
N THR A 68 6.32 10.33 1.91
CA THR A 68 6.89 9.18 1.21
C THR A 68 5.95 8.59 0.15
N SER A 69 4.68 8.38 0.49
CA SER A 69 3.68 7.85 -0.45
C SER A 69 3.41 8.83 -1.59
N LEU A 70 3.31 10.13 -1.26
CA LEU A 70 3.07 11.16 -2.27
C LEU A 70 4.25 11.28 -3.24
N LEU A 71 5.48 11.35 -2.73
CA LEU A 71 6.67 11.41 -3.58
C LEU A 71 6.81 10.19 -4.48
N SER A 72 6.45 8.99 -3.99
CA SER A 72 6.45 7.76 -4.78
C SER A 72 5.44 7.81 -5.95
N VAL A 73 4.18 8.23 -5.69
CA VAL A 73 3.19 8.35 -6.77
C VAL A 73 3.53 9.48 -7.75
N THR A 74 4.05 10.61 -7.27
CA THR A 74 4.51 11.71 -8.13
C THR A 74 5.69 11.27 -9.00
N HIS A 75 6.61 10.44 -8.50
CA HIS A 75 7.71 9.91 -9.31
C HIS A 75 7.21 9.03 -10.47
N ARG A 76 6.20 8.19 -10.21
CA ARG A 76 5.53 7.42 -11.28
C ARG A 76 4.81 8.33 -12.26
N GLY A 77 4.04 9.30 -11.76
CA GLY A 77 3.30 10.27 -12.57
C GLY A 77 4.22 11.05 -13.51
N THR A 78 5.29 11.64 -12.98
CA THR A 78 6.29 12.36 -13.77
C THR A 78 6.99 11.46 -14.78
N GLY A 79 7.32 10.21 -14.41
CA GLY A 79 7.91 9.24 -15.35
C GLY A 79 6.99 8.89 -16.52
N MET A 80 5.69 8.70 -16.26
CA MET A 80 4.68 8.48 -17.30
C MET A 80 4.53 9.69 -18.21
N VAL A 81 4.45 10.90 -17.66
CA VAL A 81 4.35 12.15 -18.43
C VAL A 81 5.58 12.35 -19.32
N LEU A 82 6.79 12.16 -18.79
CA LEU A 82 8.03 12.29 -19.55
C LEU A 82 8.11 11.24 -20.67
N THR A 83 7.77 9.99 -20.37
CA THR A 83 7.75 8.92 -21.37
C THR A 83 6.76 9.24 -22.48
N ALA A 84 5.53 9.63 -22.13
CA ALA A 84 4.52 10.03 -23.11
C ALA A 84 4.99 11.23 -23.95
N GLY A 85 5.65 12.22 -23.32
CA GLY A 85 6.22 13.38 -24.01
C GLY A 85 7.29 12.99 -25.05
N VAL A 86 8.25 12.14 -24.67
CA VAL A 86 9.29 11.65 -25.60
C VAL A 86 8.69 10.89 -26.77
N TRP A 87 7.75 9.98 -26.50
CA TRP A 87 7.04 9.25 -27.56
C TRP A 87 6.23 10.16 -28.46
N ALA A 88 5.48 11.11 -27.89
CA ALA A 88 4.69 12.06 -28.67
C ALA A 88 5.57 12.93 -29.58
N LEU A 89 6.70 13.43 -29.07
CA LEU A 89 7.65 14.21 -29.87
C LEU A 89 8.30 13.36 -30.97
N GLY A 90 8.70 12.12 -30.66
CA GLY A 90 9.29 11.20 -31.65
C GLY A 90 8.31 10.82 -32.75
N LEU A 91 7.06 10.52 -32.40
CA LEU A 91 6.01 10.21 -33.37
C LEU A 91 5.64 11.46 -34.19
N ALA A 92 5.53 12.63 -33.56
CA ALA A 92 5.27 13.89 -34.25
C ALA A 92 6.37 14.19 -35.27
N ALA A 93 7.64 13.98 -34.91
CA ALA A 93 8.76 14.16 -35.83
C ALA A 93 8.73 13.18 -37.03
N LEU A 94 8.15 11.98 -36.84
CA LEU A 94 8.04 10.98 -37.90
C LEU A 94 6.89 11.27 -38.87
N ILE A 95 5.75 11.73 -38.35
CA ILE A 95 4.51 11.88 -39.14
C ILE A 95 4.26 13.31 -39.62
N SER A 96 4.88 14.30 -38.98
CA SER A 96 4.63 15.69 -39.32
C SER A 96 5.23 16.05 -40.68
N PRO A 97 4.49 16.76 -41.54
CA PRO A 97 5.04 17.31 -42.79
C PRO A 97 5.87 18.59 -42.56
N GLN A 98 5.89 19.13 -41.33
CA GLN A 98 6.56 20.39 -40.98
C GLN A 98 7.76 20.12 -40.07
N ASP A 99 8.77 20.97 -40.18
CA ASP A 99 9.94 20.91 -39.30
C ASP A 99 9.70 21.63 -37.95
N ILE A 100 10.61 21.42 -37.01
CA ILE A 100 10.53 22.04 -35.68
C ILE A 100 10.60 23.57 -35.74
N GLY A 101 11.29 24.13 -36.75
CA GLY A 101 11.43 25.57 -36.96
C GLY A 101 10.10 26.24 -37.32
N ASN A 102 9.27 25.59 -38.15
CA ASN A 102 7.93 26.07 -38.45
C ASN A 102 7.05 26.12 -37.19
N TYR A 103 7.09 25.08 -36.35
CA TYR A 103 6.33 25.08 -35.09
C TYR A 103 6.80 26.15 -34.10
N ALA A 104 8.12 26.39 -34.02
CA ALA A 104 8.66 27.50 -33.21
C ALA A 104 8.14 28.85 -33.71
N SER A 105 8.19 29.10 -35.02
CA SER A 105 7.66 30.32 -35.64
C SER A 105 6.17 30.52 -35.37
N VAL A 106 5.37 29.46 -35.41
CA VAL A 106 3.94 29.51 -35.07
C VAL A 106 3.74 29.92 -33.60
N ILE A 107 4.52 29.35 -32.67
CA ILE A 107 4.44 29.69 -31.24
C ILE A 107 4.87 31.14 -31.00
N GLU A 108 5.93 31.60 -31.67
CA GLU A 108 6.37 33.01 -31.62
C GLU A 108 5.28 33.96 -32.13
N GLY A 109 4.60 33.58 -33.22
CA GLY A 109 3.48 34.32 -33.80
C GLY A 109 2.24 34.42 -32.89
N LEU A 110 2.15 33.62 -31.82
CA LEU A 110 1.11 33.78 -30.80
C LEU A 110 1.34 34.98 -29.87
N HIS A 111 2.52 35.61 -29.94
CA HIS A 111 2.89 36.79 -29.15
C HIS A 111 2.63 36.61 -27.64
N LEU A 112 2.96 35.43 -27.11
CA LEU A 112 2.80 35.12 -25.69
C LEU A 112 3.70 36.02 -24.85
N GLY A 113 3.16 36.63 -23.79
CA GLY A 113 3.93 37.46 -22.88
C GLY A 113 5.04 36.66 -22.17
N GLY A 114 6.14 37.33 -21.83
CA GLY A 114 7.31 36.68 -21.21
C GLY A 114 6.97 35.87 -19.95
N GLY A 115 6.08 36.40 -19.09
CA GLY A 115 5.60 35.66 -17.91
C GLY A 115 4.86 34.36 -18.25
N THR A 116 4.01 34.38 -19.28
CA THR A 116 3.30 33.17 -19.76
C THR A 116 4.30 32.15 -20.29
N LEU A 117 5.29 32.57 -21.08
CA LEU A 117 6.33 31.68 -21.59
C LEU A 117 7.16 31.06 -20.46
N THR A 118 7.54 31.84 -19.44
CA THR A 118 8.26 31.31 -18.28
C THR A 118 7.44 30.27 -17.52
N VAL A 119 6.14 30.50 -17.31
CA VAL A 119 5.26 29.52 -16.66
C VAL A 119 5.15 28.24 -17.49
N LEU A 120 4.99 28.34 -18.80
CA LEU A 120 4.95 27.18 -19.69
C LEU A 120 6.26 26.39 -19.64
N LYS A 121 7.41 27.07 -19.74
CA LYS A 121 8.73 26.45 -19.60
C LYS A 121 8.86 25.73 -18.26
N PHE A 122 8.43 26.35 -17.15
CA PHE A 122 8.45 25.73 -15.83
C PHE A 122 7.58 24.46 -15.77
N MET A 123 6.38 24.48 -16.36
CA MET A 123 5.49 23.31 -16.41
C MET A 123 6.10 22.12 -17.14
N PHE A 124 6.90 22.34 -18.19
CA PHE A 124 7.64 21.28 -18.86
C PHE A 124 8.91 20.86 -18.11
N ALA A 125 9.61 21.82 -17.51
CA ALA A 125 10.85 21.56 -16.79
C ALA A 125 10.64 20.86 -15.44
N PHE A 126 9.54 21.13 -14.75
CA PHE A 126 9.30 20.62 -13.39
C PHE A 126 9.17 19.08 -13.32
N PRO A 127 8.41 18.39 -14.19
CA PRO A 127 8.37 16.93 -14.22
C PRO A 127 9.75 16.32 -14.43
N LEU A 128 10.57 16.90 -15.31
CA LEU A 128 11.94 16.45 -15.56
C LEU A 128 12.82 16.63 -14.31
N ALA A 129 12.86 17.85 -13.77
CA ALA A 129 13.64 18.17 -12.58
C ALA A 129 13.27 17.28 -11.38
N PHE A 130 11.97 17.11 -11.13
CA PHE A 130 11.46 16.25 -10.07
C PHE A 130 11.83 14.78 -10.28
N HIS A 131 11.59 14.25 -11.49
CA HIS A 131 11.85 12.85 -11.77
C HIS A 131 13.35 12.53 -11.65
N THR A 132 14.22 13.41 -12.14
CA THR A 132 15.66 13.25 -12.02
C THR A 132 16.13 13.35 -10.57
N ALA A 133 15.70 14.38 -9.82
CA ALA A 133 16.09 14.56 -8.42
C ALA A 133 15.64 13.39 -7.53
N ASN A 134 14.39 12.96 -7.67
CA ASN A 134 13.89 11.81 -6.93
C ASN A 134 14.47 10.48 -7.45
N GLY A 135 14.80 10.38 -8.74
CA GLY A 135 15.51 9.23 -9.33
C GLY A 135 16.90 9.04 -8.71
N VAL A 136 17.68 10.11 -8.53
CA VAL A 136 18.97 10.06 -7.81
C VAL A 136 18.77 9.57 -6.37
N ARG A 137 17.71 10.03 -5.69
CA ARG A 137 17.35 9.55 -4.35
C ARG A 137 17.03 8.05 -4.34
N HIS A 138 16.30 7.54 -5.34
CA HIS A 138 16.04 6.11 -5.50
C HIS A 138 17.33 5.32 -5.74
N LEU A 139 18.22 5.79 -6.61
CA LEU A 139 19.51 5.13 -6.84
C LEU A 139 20.38 5.10 -5.57
N LEU A 140 20.34 6.14 -4.74
CA LEU A 140 21.00 6.14 -3.44
C LEU A 140 20.39 5.10 -2.49
N TRP A 141 19.06 4.93 -2.50
CA TRP A 141 18.38 3.87 -1.74
C TRP A 141 18.76 2.47 -2.22
N ASP A 142 18.92 2.26 -3.53
CA ASP A 142 19.35 0.99 -4.11
C ASP A 142 20.76 0.58 -3.64
N THR A 143 21.60 1.55 -3.25
CA THR A 143 22.90 1.29 -2.59
C THR A 143 22.81 1.03 -1.08
N GLY A 144 21.61 0.99 -0.50
CA GLY A 144 21.37 0.77 0.93
C GLY A 144 21.53 2.03 1.81
N ARG A 145 21.58 3.23 1.22
CA ARG A 145 21.77 4.50 1.96
C ARG A 145 20.42 5.17 2.27
N PHE A 146 20.37 6.01 3.31
CA PHE A 146 19.23 6.87 3.65
C PHE A 146 17.88 6.14 3.89
N LEU A 147 17.91 4.95 4.48
CA LEU A 147 16.74 4.09 4.69
C LEU A 147 16.11 4.25 6.09
N LYS A 148 16.68 5.05 6.99
CA LYS A 148 16.02 5.36 8.27
C LYS A 148 14.92 6.39 8.05
N ILE A 149 13.81 6.31 8.79
CA ILE A 149 12.66 7.21 8.62
C ILE A 149 13.07 8.70 8.62
N LYS A 150 13.93 9.13 9.55
CA LYS A 150 14.41 10.53 9.59
C LYS A 150 15.16 10.92 8.31
N GLU A 151 15.99 10.02 7.77
CA GLU A 151 16.77 10.24 6.54
C GLU A 151 15.86 10.25 5.32
N VAL A 152 14.87 9.34 5.26
CA VAL A 152 13.87 9.27 4.20
C VAL A 152 13.09 10.60 4.11
N TYR A 153 12.67 11.16 5.24
CA TYR A 153 11.98 12.46 5.26
C TYR A 153 12.92 13.62 4.92
N SER A 154 14.12 13.65 5.49
CA SER A 154 15.12 14.70 5.23
C SER A 154 15.49 14.75 3.73
N THR A 155 15.86 13.62 3.14
CA THR A 155 16.15 13.51 1.70
C THR A 155 14.92 13.82 0.84
N GLY A 156 13.70 13.54 1.33
CA GLY A 156 12.45 13.91 0.68
C GLY A 156 12.27 15.43 0.57
N TYR A 157 12.49 16.18 1.65
CA TYR A 157 12.41 17.65 1.59
C TYR A 157 13.53 18.26 0.75
N VAL A 158 14.75 17.75 0.87
CA VAL A 158 15.91 18.23 0.09
C VAL A 158 15.64 18.06 -1.42
N MET A 159 15.19 16.88 -1.84
CA MET A 159 14.95 16.65 -3.26
C MET A 159 13.77 17.48 -3.80
N VAL A 160 12.74 17.75 -3.00
CA VAL A 160 11.64 18.64 -3.40
C VAL A 160 12.16 20.05 -3.65
N GLY A 161 12.94 20.61 -2.70
CA GLY A 161 13.55 21.92 -2.87
C GLY A 161 14.45 21.97 -4.11
N MET A 162 15.30 20.97 -4.30
CA MET A 162 16.17 20.85 -5.47
C MET A 162 15.38 20.80 -6.78
N SER A 163 14.24 20.11 -6.80
CA SER A 163 13.36 20.01 -7.98
C SER A 163 12.81 21.38 -8.39
N PHE A 164 12.34 22.19 -7.44
CA PHE A 164 11.85 23.54 -7.72
C PHE A 164 12.96 24.47 -8.21
N VAL A 165 14.14 24.42 -7.58
CA VAL A 165 15.30 25.23 -8.00
C VAL A 165 15.72 24.88 -9.42
N LEU A 166 15.91 23.59 -9.72
CA LEU A 166 16.30 23.13 -11.05
C LEU A 166 15.26 23.52 -12.10
N ALA A 167 13.97 23.34 -11.83
CA ALA A 167 12.90 23.73 -12.74
C ALA A 167 12.85 25.24 -12.99
N ALA A 168 13.05 26.05 -11.94
CA ALA A 168 13.09 27.51 -12.06
C ALA A 168 14.29 27.98 -12.88
N MET A 169 15.47 27.39 -12.66
CA MET A 169 16.66 27.70 -13.46
C MET A 169 16.43 27.37 -14.95
N LEU A 170 15.86 26.19 -15.24
CA LEU A 170 15.50 25.77 -16.60
C LEU A 170 14.42 26.65 -17.24
N ALA A 171 13.54 27.25 -16.45
CA ALA A 171 12.46 28.10 -16.96
C ALA A 171 12.90 29.52 -17.29
N VAL A 172 13.93 30.03 -16.60
CA VAL A 172 14.43 31.40 -16.75
C VAL A 172 15.51 31.51 -17.83
N MET A 173 16.25 30.42 -18.11
CA MET A 173 17.12 30.33 -19.29
C MET A 173 16.33 30.32 -20.60
#